data_AF-H3D4K1-F1
#
_entry.id   AF-H3D4K1-F1
#
_cell.length_a   1.000
_cell.length_b   1.000
_cell.length_c   1.000
_cell.angle_alpha   90.00
_cell.angle_beta   90.00
_cell.angle_gamma   90.00
#
_symmetry.space_group_name_H-M   'P 1'
#
loop_
_entity.id
_entity.type
_entity.pdbx_description
1 polymer ?
#
loop_
_entity_poly.entity_id
_entity_poly.type
_entity_poly.pdbx_seq_one_letter_code
_entity_poly.pdbx_strand_id
1 'polypeptide(L)'
;SAASELKPFCVGPFRRTPKRTVLHLWDIYTSPVLSGGDVLTLLLLCSCLAAITGGLLYYWLAKTLDYSYDLCVQVACIYGSLMLLASFLCHPLRCVLTMTLPIACTKQGRKLLISASVMVLILNVIPNIALNFGVVAQILKCTTEGFTRSLLNSSRPLNKAKQDLVEETQRANLWSNINQLKQLAQLTNVDVSEVRVRFMEMIGQIEQNFSHTKGLLQKCLLLSNRILAALFVALLVFESLLYLKSYLSSVQFGSSSKELHKESAGDSAARPRCPVSYPRCGIRSHERSSCVIALLVVTLYFLAITLTVILDYVVYRVVDLILPWLLDFPSTSAIFDVRYELKTFAPFLCLIPSACRNWKPINFHRKYMWTYNPEPSLCEATASPPSRGVCVLLGCLCVMSYFLVFLEVYAKRLCRKICASFFREQEKKRMEHLRKKEKKVFTITVNERLDISSTVGLGQR
;
A
#
# COMPACT_ATOMS: atom_id res chain seq x y z
N SER A 1 -53.08 10.20 -56.92
CA SER A 1 -53.53 8.79 -56.83
C SER A 1 -52.37 7.90 -57.23
N ALA A 2 -51.82 7.14 -56.27
CA ALA A 2 -51.00 5.94 -56.43
C ALA A 2 -50.25 5.71 -55.10
N ALA A 3 -50.95 5.07 -54.16
CA ALA A 3 -50.36 4.45 -53.00
C ALA A 3 -49.55 3.23 -53.45
N SER A 4 -48.35 3.05 -52.89
CA SER A 4 -47.69 1.74 -52.89
C SER A 4 -47.07 1.51 -51.51
N GLU A 5 -47.51 0.40 -50.93
CA GLU A 5 -47.15 -0.13 -49.63
C GLU A 5 -45.66 -0.41 -49.49
N LEU A 6 -45.13 -0.19 -48.29
CA LEU A 6 -43.88 -0.82 -47.84
C LEU A 6 -44.03 -1.27 -46.39
N LYS A 7 -44.58 -2.48 -46.23
CA LYS A 7 -44.11 -3.43 -45.21
C LYS A 7 -43.13 -4.38 -45.91
N PRO A 8 -42.07 -4.80 -45.20
CA PRO A 8 -42.19 -6.12 -44.61
C PRO A 8 -41.71 -6.17 -43.16
N PHE A 9 -42.61 -6.66 -42.31
CA PHE A 9 -42.25 -7.51 -41.19
C PHE A 9 -41.65 -8.80 -41.77
N CYS A 10 -40.44 -9.17 -41.36
CA CYS A 10 -39.97 -10.55 -41.44
C CYS A 10 -39.39 -10.90 -40.06
N VAL A 11 -40.28 -11.43 -39.22
CA VAL A 11 -39.94 -12.30 -38.10
C VAL A 11 -39.63 -13.67 -38.72
N GLY A 12 -38.39 -14.12 -38.58
CA GLY A 12 -38.01 -15.53 -38.72
C GLY A 12 -37.64 -16.09 -37.33
N PRO A 13 -37.94 -17.36 -37.03
CA PRO A 13 -38.05 -17.87 -35.67
C PRO A 13 -36.70 -18.36 -35.11
N PHE A 14 -36.61 -18.43 -33.77
CA PHE A 14 -35.74 -19.36 -33.05
C PHE A 14 -34.21 -19.13 -33.04
N ARG A 15 -33.73 -17.93 -32.65
CA ARG A 15 -32.41 -17.79 -31.94
C ARG A 15 -32.11 -16.40 -31.31
N ARG A 16 -33.09 -15.67 -30.74
CA ARG A 16 -32.91 -14.23 -30.38
C ARG A 16 -33.58 -13.74 -29.08
N THR A 17 -33.61 -14.53 -28.02
CA THR A 17 -34.44 -14.21 -26.83
C THR A 17 -33.81 -13.26 -25.78
N PRO A 18 -32.53 -13.38 -25.34
CA PRO A 18 -32.05 -12.58 -24.20
C PRO A 18 -31.69 -11.12 -24.53
N LYS A 19 -31.07 -10.88 -25.70
CA LYS A 19 -30.62 -9.53 -26.09
C LYS A 19 -31.78 -8.55 -26.28
N ARG A 20 -32.91 -9.03 -26.81
CA ARG A 20 -34.09 -8.19 -27.06
C ARG A 20 -34.78 -7.77 -25.76
N THR A 21 -34.87 -8.68 -24.79
CA THR A 21 -35.44 -8.40 -23.46
C THR A 21 -34.60 -7.39 -22.70
N VAL A 22 -33.26 -7.53 -22.70
CA VAL A 22 -32.36 -6.58 -22.04
C VAL A 22 -32.47 -5.18 -22.66
N LEU A 23 -32.55 -5.08 -23.99
CA LEU A 23 -32.73 -3.81 -24.68
C LEU A 23 -34.08 -3.17 -24.35
N HIS A 24 -35.14 -3.97 -24.25
CA HIS A 24 -36.47 -3.50 -23.88
C HIS A 24 -36.52 -2.97 -22.43
N LEU A 25 -35.95 -3.71 -21.49
CA LEU A 25 -35.85 -3.26 -20.09
C LEU A 25 -35.00 -1.99 -19.95
N TRP A 26 -33.91 -1.88 -20.71
CA TRP A 26 -33.08 -0.69 -20.78
C TRP A 26 -33.83 0.53 -21.33
N ASP A 27 -34.65 0.34 -22.36
CA ASP A 27 -35.45 1.40 -22.96
C ASP A 27 -36.50 1.95 -21.97
N ILE A 28 -37.21 1.06 -21.26
CA ILE A 28 -38.14 1.44 -20.18
C ILE A 28 -37.41 2.19 -19.07
N TYR A 29 -36.27 1.66 -18.62
CA TYR A 29 -35.50 2.24 -17.52
C TYR A 29 -35.00 3.66 -17.79
N THR A 30 -34.61 3.93 -19.05
CA THR A 30 -34.03 5.22 -19.47
C THR A 30 -35.07 6.24 -19.94
N SER A 31 -36.32 5.82 -20.13
CA SER A 31 -37.38 6.71 -20.62
C SER A 31 -37.85 7.73 -19.57
N PRO A 32 -38.01 9.02 -19.95
CA PRO A 32 -38.51 10.06 -19.06
C PRO A 32 -40.04 10.07 -18.92
N VAL A 33 -40.76 9.57 -19.91
CA VAL A 33 -42.24 9.50 -19.94
C VAL A 33 -42.66 8.04 -19.79
N LEU A 34 -43.52 7.75 -18.82
CA LEU A 34 -44.02 6.40 -18.55
C LEU A 34 -45.34 6.18 -19.28
N SER A 35 -45.44 5.07 -20.03
CA SER A 35 -46.74 4.52 -20.46
C SER A 35 -47.30 3.64 -19.35
N GLY A 36 -48.63 3.55 -19.20
CA GLY A 36 -49.27 2.87 -18.06
C GLY A 36 -48.81 1.43 -17.82
N GLY A 37 -48.49 0.66 -18.88
CA GLY A 37 -47.96 -0.71 -18.77
C GLY A 37 -46.49 -0.79 -18.35
N ASP A 38 -45.71 0.28 -18.53
CA ASP A 38 -44.27 0.32 -18.24
C ASP A 38 -43.97 0.71 -16.79
N VAL A 39 -44.97 1.27 -16.08
CA VAL A 39 -44.84 1.74 -14.69
C VAL A 39 -44.44 0.62 -13.74
N LEU A 40 -45.12 -0.53 -13.84
CA LEU A 40 -44.83 -1.69 -12.98
C LEU A 40 -43.41 -2.22 -13.23
N THR A 41 -43.00 -2.28 -14.50
CA THR A 41 -41.66 -2.72 -14.88
C THR A 41 -40.58 -1.77 -14.37
N LEU A 42 -40.79 -0.45 -14.48
CA LEU A 42 -39.86 0.53 -13.92
C LEU A 42 -39.79 0.46 -12.40
N LEU A 43 -40.94 0.29 -11.73
CA LEU A 43 -40.99 0.12 -10.28
C LEU A 43 -40.19 -1.10 -9.84
N LEU A 44 -40.35 -2.24 -10.52
CA LEU A 44 -39.58 -3.46 -10.25
C LEU A 44 -38.07 -3.23 -10.44
N LEU A 45 -37.65 -2.57 -11.52
CA LEU A 45 -36.23 -2.27 -11.76
C LEU A 45 -35.64 -1.35 -10.68
N CYS A 46 -36.37 -0.31 -10.29
CA CYS A 46 -35.96 0.59 -9.21
C CYS A 46 -35.93 -0.13 -7.85
N SER A 47 -36.87 -1.04 -7.58
CA SER A 47 -36.89 -1.88 -6.38
C SER A 47 -35.69 -2.81 -6.32
N CYS A 48 -35.32 -3.45 -7.44
CA CYS A 48 -34.11 -4.27 -7.50
C CYS A 48 -32.85 -3.43 -7.20
N LEU A 49 -32.72 -2.25 -7.80
CA LEU A 49 -31.60 -1.35 -7.54
C LEU A 49 -31.55 -0.93 -6.07
N ALA A 50 -32.68 -0.52 -5.50
CA ALA A 50 -32.79 -0.12 -4.10
C ALA A 50 -32.43 -1.26 -3.14
N ALA A 51 -32.92 -2.48 -3.41
CA ALA A 51 -32.60 -3.66 -2.61
C ALA A 51 -31.11 -4.01 -2.66
N ILE A 52 -30.48 -3.94 -3.84
CA ILE A 52 -29.03 -4.17 -3.99
C ILE A 52 -28.25 -3.12 -3.21
N THR A 53 -28.55 -1.83 -3.38
CA THR A 53 -27.82 -0.75 -2.70
C THR A 53 -28.07 -0.77 -1.18
N GLY A 54 -29.28 -1.07 -0.74
CA GLY A 54 -29.63 -1.18 0.67
C GLY A 54 -28.98 -2.39 1.34
N GLY A 55 -28.94 -3.54 0.66
CA GLY A 55 -28.25 -4.73 1.14
C GLY A 55 -26.74 -4.53 1.24
N LEU A 56 -26.13 -3.83 0.27
CA LEU A 56 -24.71 -3.44 0.35
C LEU A 56 -24.45 -2.50 1.54
N LEU A 57 -25.33 -1.53 1.79
CA LEU A 57 -25.21 -0.63 2.94
C LEU A 57 -25.35 -1.39 4.27
N TYR A 58 -26.33 -2.30 4.37
CA TYR A 58 -26.50 -3.17 5.53
C TYR A 58 -25.23 -3.99 5.79
N TYR A 59 -24.70 -4.66 4.77
CA TYR A 59 -23.49 -5.45 4.88
C TYR A 59 -22.30 -4.61 5.35
N TRP A 60 -22.17 -3.39 4.81
CA TRP A 60 -21.12 -2.47 5.21
C TRP A 60 -21.29 -2.02 6.68
N LEU A 61 -22.49 -1.63 7.12
CA LEU A 61 -22.72 -1.25 8.52
C LEU A 61 -22.50 -2.42 9.49
N ALA A 62 -23.04 -3.61 9.17
CA ALA A 62 -23.01 -4.76 10.06
C ALA A 62 -21.66 -5.47 10.09
N LYS A 63 -21.09 -5.79 8.91
CA LYS A 63 -19.83 -6.56 8.82
C LYS A 63 -18.59 -5.67 8.80
N THR A 64 -18.72 -4.48 8.24
CA THR A 64 -17.58 -3.59 8.14
C THR A 64 -17.51 -2.63 9.30
N LEU A 65 -18.58 -1.98 9.77
CA LEU A 65 -18.50 -1.03 10.90
C LEU A 65 -18.83 -1.64 12.26
N ASP A 66 -19.30 -2.89 12.30
CA ASP A 66 -19.65 -3.62 13.53
C ASP A 66 -20.70 -2.91 14.39
N TYR A 67 -21.69 -2.29 13.73
CA TYR A 67 -22.84 -1.69 14.39
C TYR A 67 -23.86 -2.75 14.83
N SER A 68 -24.70 -2.39 15.82
CA SER A 68 -25.78 -3.26 16.28
C SER A 68 -26.74 -3.62 15.14
N TYR A 69 -27.26 -4.85 15.19
CA TYR A 69 -28.13 -5.39 14.14
C TYR A 69 -29.34 -4.48 13.87
N ASP A 70 -30.01 -4.02 14.93
CA ASP A 70 -31.21 -3.18 14.83
C ASP A 70 -30.92 -1.86 14.11
N LEU A 71 -29.81 -1.20 14.43
CA LEU A 71 -29.39 0.05 13.78
C LEU A 71 -29.09 -0.18 12.29
N CYS A 72 -28.39 -1.28 11.98
CA CYS A 72 -28.04 -1.62 10.60
C CYS A 72 -29.28 -1.85 9.74
N VAL A 73 -30.26 -2.61 10.25
CA VAL A 73 -31.52 -2.89 9.54
C VAL A 73 -32.32 -1.60 9.35
N GLN A 74 -32.48 -0.79 10.40
CA GLN A 74 -33.21 0.47 10.32
C GLN A 74 -32.61 1.41 9.27
N VAL A 75 -31.30 1.66 9.32
CA VAL A 75 -30.61 2.56 8.37
C VAL A 75 -30.71 2.02 6.94
N ALA A 76 -30.52 0.72 6.74
CA ALA A 76 -30.61 0.10 5.41
C ALA A 76 -32.02 0.17 4.82
N CYS A 77 -33.07 -0.04 5.63
CA CYS A 77 -34.45 0.07 5.19
C CYS A 77 -34.85 1.51 4.85
N ILE A 78 -34.45 2.48 5.68
CA ILE A 78 -34.69 3.91 5.43
C ILE A 78 -34.00 4.34 4.13
N TYR A 79 -32.71 4.01 4.00
CA TYR A 79 -31.93 4.31 2.80
C TYR A 79 -32.52 3.62 1.56
N GLY A 80 -32.84 2.33 1.63
CA GLY A 80 -33.42 1.57 0.52
C GLY A 80 -34.76 2.15 0.07
N SER A 81 -35.63 2.53 1.01
CA SER A 81 -36.91 3.19 0.71
C SER A 81 -36.70 4.53 0.02
N LEU A 82 -35.82 5.38 0.56
CA LEU A 82 -35.49 6.68 -0.03
C LEU A 82 -34.89 6.52 -1.45
N MET A 83 -34.01 5.54 -1.63
CA MET A 83 -33.41 5.23 -2.93
C MET A 83 -34.43 4.74 -3.94
N LEU A 84 -35.42 3.94 -3.53
CA LEU A 84 -36.53 3.50 -4.38
C LEU A 84 -37.36 4.69 -4.85
N LEU A 85 -37.85 5.49 -3.90
CA LEU A 85 -38.64 6.70 -4.17
C LEU A 85 -37.89 7.66 -5.09
N ALA A 86 -36.64 7.98 -4.75
CA ALA A 86 -35.84 8.92 -5.51
C ALA A 86 -35.49 8.38 -6.91
N SER A 87 -35.17 7.09 -7.06
CA SER A 87 -34.89 6.50 -8.38
C SER A 87 -36.14 6.41 -9.25
N PHE A 88 -37.30 6.13 -8.66
CA PHE A 88 -38.56 6.05 -9.40
C PHE A 88 -39.00 7.44 -9.89
N LEU A 89 -38.97 8.45 -9.01
CA LEU A 89 -39.46 9.80 -9.30
C LEU A 89 -38.46 10.66 -10.08
N CYS A 90 -37.16 10.55 -9.79
CA CYS A 90 -36.12 11.42 -10.35
C CYS A 90 -35.38 10.73 -11.49
N HIS A 91 -35.77 11.05 -12.73
CA HIS A 91 -35.10 10.56 -13.94
C HIS A 91 -33.58 10.84 -13.99
N PRO A 92 -33.07 12.04 -13.62
CA PRO A 92 -31.63 12.30 -13.59
C PRO A 92 -30.87 11.42 -12.57
N LEU A 93 -31.50 11.07 -11.45
CA LEU A 93 -30.86 10.27 -10.41
C LEU A 93 -30.61 8.83 -10.90
N ARG A 94 -31.56 8.23 -11.63
CA ARG A 94 -31.36 6.93 -12.30
C ARG A 94 -30.13 6.92 -13.20
N CYS A 95 -29.95 7.99 -13.98
CA CYS A 95 -28.78 8.17 -14.83
C CYS A 95 -27.49 8.19 -14.00
N VAL A 96 -27.45 8.98 -12.92
CA VAL A 96 -26.30 9.06 -12.01
C VAL A 96 -25.95 7.71 -11.41
N LEU A 97 -26.93 6.99 -10.84
CA LEU A 97 -26.71 5.68 -10.24
C LEU A 97 -26.15 4.66 -11.23
N THR A 98 -26.66 4.68 -12.46
CA THR A 98 -26.19 3.80 -13.53
C THR A 98 -24.78 4.15 -13.99
N MET A 99 -24.39 5.43 -13.91
CA MET A 99 -23.03 5.88 -14.24
C MET A 99 -22.00 5.64 -13.13
N THR A 100 -22.43 5.46 -11.88
CA THR A 100 -21.51 5.18 -10.76
C THR A 100 -20.63 3.96 -11.05
N LEU A 101 -21.19 2.90 -11.65
CA LEU A 101 -20.48 1.67 -11.99
C LEU A 101 -19.36 1.87 -13.04
N PRO A 102 -19.62 2.44 -14.24
CA PRO A 102 -18.56 2.74 -15.18
C PRO A 102 -17.59 3.79 -14.64
N ILE A 103 -18.03 4.77 -13.82
CA ILE A 103 -17.12 5.75 -13.21
C ILE A 103 -16.19 5.08 -12.19
N ALA A 104 -16.64 4.06 -11.47
CA ALA A 104 -15.76 3.22 -10.66
C ALA A 104 -14.66 2.55 -11.50
N CYS A 105 -14.91 2.27 -12.78
CA CYS A 105 -13.90 1.73 -13.70
C CYS A 105 -12.96 2.79 -14.32
N THR A 106 -12.89 4.00 -13.75
CA THR A 106 -12.03 5.09 -14.23
C THR A 106 -10.86 5.39 -13.28
N LYS A 107 -10.23 6.57 -13.41
CA LYS A 107 -9.20 7.08 -12.50
C LYS A 107 -9.62 7.00 -11.04
N GLN A 108 -10.90 7.18 -10.73
CA GLN A 108 -11.36 7.14 -9.35
C GLN A 108 -11.23 5.75 -8.74
N GLY A 109 -11.76 4.68 -9.36
CA GLY A 109 -11.58 3.34 -8.79
C GLY A 109 -10.13 2.86 -8.81
N ARG A 110 -9.31 3.36 -9.74
CA ARG A 110 -7.87 3.10 -9.70
C ARG A 110 -7.19 3.70 -8.45
N LYS A 111 -7.58 4.91 -8.03
CA LYS A 111 -7.11 5.49 -6.77
C LYS A 111 -7.52 4.63 -5.57
N LEU A 112 -8.74 4.09 -5.57
CA LEU A 112 -9.18 3.18 -4.52
C LEU A 112 -8.32 1.90 -4.50
N LEU A 113 -8.10 1.25 -5.65
CA LEU A 113 -7.29 0.02 -5.71
C LEU A 113 -5.86 0.26 -5.21
N ILE A 114 -5.24 1.38 -5.61
CA ILE A 114 -3.90 1.76 -5.14
C ILE A 114 -3.91 2.00 -3.62
N SER A 115 -4.90 2.74 -3.11
CA SER A 115 -5.05 3.00 -1.68
C SER A 115 -5.25 1.70 -0.87
N ALA A 116 -6.10 0.79 -1.36
CA ALA A 116 -6.30 -0.52 -0.75
C ALA A 116 -5.03 -1.37 -0.79
N SER A 117 -4.24 -1.31 -1.87
CA SER A 117 -2.96 -2.01 -1.97
C SER A 117 -1.95 -1.49 -0.94
N VAL A 118 -1.83 -0.16 -0.79
CA VAL A 118 -0.99 0.46 0.24
C VAL A 118 -1.48 0.09 1.64
N MET A 119 -2.79 0.07 1.88
CA MET A 119 -3.35 -0.34 3.17
C MET A 119 -3.00 -1.80 3.52
N VAL A 120 -3.15 -2.72 2.56
CA VAL A 120 -2.75 -4.12 2.74
C VAL A 120 -1.26 -4.24 3.07
N LEU A 121 -0.41 -3.45 2.39
CA LEU A 121 1.02 -3.39 2.66
C LEU A 121 1.33 -2.93 4.10
N ILE A 122 0.74 -1.82 4.53
CA ILE A 122 0.97 -1.26 5.87
C ILE A 122 0.42 -2.17 6.97
N LEU A 123 -0.68 -2.89 6.72
CA LEU A 123 -1.31 -3.76 7.71
C LEU A 123 -0.66 -5.14 7.85
N ASN A 124 -0.04 -5.64 6.79
CA ASN A 124 0.44 -7.03 6.77
C ASN A 124 1.95 -7.11 6.59
N VAL A 125 2.51 -6.37 5.63
CA VAL A 125 3.92 -6.52 5.24
C VAL A 125 4.82 -5.73 6.19
N ILE A 126 4.52 -4.45 6.44
CA ILE A 126 5.33 -3.62 7.35
C ILE A 126 5.39 -4.21 8.78
N PRO A 127 4.28 -4.68 9.37
CA PRO A 127 4.33 -5.28 10.69
C PRO A 127 5.06 -6.62 10.68
N ASN A 128 5.00 -7.40 9.59
CA ASN A 128 5.77 -8.64 9.47
C ASN A 128 7.28 -8.37 9.45
N ILE A 129 7.72 -7.36 8.69
CA ILE A 129 9.11 -6.88 8.70
C ILE A 129 9.52 -6.48 10.13
N ALA A 130 8.71 -5.66 10.79
CA ALA A 130 8.99 -5.21 12.16
C ALA A 130 9.04 -6.37 13.16
N LEU A 131 8.21 -7.41 13.01
CA LEU A 131 8.23 -8.60 13.85
C LEU A 131 9.54 -9.39 13.66
N ASN A 132 9.98 -9.57 12.42
CA ASN A 132 11.25 -10.25 12.14
C ASN A 132 12.46 -9.48 12.70
N PHE A 133 12.44 -8.15 12.65
CA PHE A 133 13.44 -7.34 13.37
C PHE A 133 13.31 -7.46 14.90
N GLY A 134 12.08 -7.52 15.42
CA GLY A 134 11.81 -7.73 16.84
C GLY A 134 12.40 -9.04 17.37
N VAL A 135 12.31 -10.12 16.59
CA VAL A 135 12.95 -11.42 16.89
C VAL A 135 14.46 -11.29 17.06
N VAL A 136 15.14 -10.60 16.14
CA VAL A 136 16.59 -10.37 16.23
C VAL A 136 16.94 -9.52 17.46
N ALA A 137 16.16 -8.47 17.74
CA ALA A 137 16.37 -7.62 18.90
C ALA A 137 16.17 -8.39 20.22
N GLN A 138 15.16 -9.26 20.29
CA GLN A 138 14.90 -10.11 21.45
C GLN A 138 16.03 -11.11 21.69
N ILE A 139 16.58 -11.72 20.66
CA ILE A 139 17.72 -12.64 20.83
C ILE A 139 18.97 -11.87 21.25
N LEU A 140 19.24 -10.72 20.62
CA LEU A 140 20.36 -9.87 21.01
C LEU A 140 20.26 -9.45 22.49
N LYS A 141 19.05 -9.15 22.98
CA LYS A 141 18.78 -8.93 24.41
C LYS A 141 19.22 -10.12 25.25
N CYS A 142 18.75 -11.33 24.93
CA CYS A 142 19.05 -12.52 25.71
C CYS A 142 20.54 -12.88 25.70
N THR A 143 21.19 -12.77 24.54
CA THR A 143 22.64 -12.95 24.41
C THR A 143 23.39 -11.91 25.23
N THR A 144 22.93 -10.66 25.22
CA THR A 144 23.57 -9.58 26.00
C THR A 144 23.32 -9.70 27.50
N GLU A 145 22.15 -10.18 27.92
CA GLU A 145 21.85 -10.51 29.32
C GLU A 145 22.76 -11.63 29.83
N GLY A 146 22.94 -12.70 29.05
CA GLY A 146 23.88 -13.78 29.35
C GLY A 146 25.33 -13.30 29.39
N PHE A 147 25.73 -12.48 28.41
CA PHE A 147 27.06 -11.86 28.37
C PHE A 147 27.30 -10.96 29.57
N THR A 148 26.36 -10.07 29.89
CA THR A 148 26.42 -9.19 31.05
C THR A 148 26.48 -9.99 32.33
N ARG A 149 25.61 -11.00 32.51
CA ARG A 149 25.63 -11.87 33.70
C ARG A 149 26.98 -12.57 33.87
N SER A 150 27.57 -13.07 32.79
CA SER A 150 28.92 -13.65 32.79
C SER A 150 29.99 -12.61 33.14
N LEU A 151 29.97 -11.43 32.48
CA LEU A 151 30.88 -10.31 32.75
C LEU A 151 30.83 -9.86 34.21
N LEU A 152 29.64 -9.69 34.77
CA LEU A 152 29.43 -9.27 36.16
C LEU A 152 29.95 -10.33 37.16
N ASN A 153 29.93 -11.60 36.77
CA ASN A 153 30.47 -12.70 37.56
C ASN A 153 32.02 -12.79 37.50
N SER A 154 32.67 -11.97 36.65
CA SER A 154 34.14 -11.82 36.64
C SER A 154 34.70 -11.16 37.90
N SER A 155 33.83 -10.52 38.71
CA SER A 155 34.16 -10.00 40.03
C SER A 155 34.76 -11.07 40.96
N ARG A 156 34.34 -12.33 40.85
CA ARG A 156 34.88 -13.45 41.65
C ARG A 156 36.35 -13.76 41.32
N PRO A 157 36.73 -14.10 40.07
CA PRO A 157 38.13 -14.35 39.74
C PRO A 157 39.01 -13.10 39.93
N LEU A 158 38.49 -11.89 39.67
CA LEU A 158 39.24 -10.65 39.87
C LEU A 158 39.51 -10.38 41.37
N ASN A 159 38.50 -10.53 42.23
CA ASN A 159 38.68 -10.41 43.68
C ASN A 159 39.57 -11.51 44.24
N LYS A 160 39.51 -12.73 43.70
CA LYS A 160 40.41 -13.83 44.07
C LYS A 160 41.86 -13.55 43.67
N ALA A 161 42.09 -13.06 42.44
CA ALA A 161 43.42 -12.65 41.99
C ALA A 161 44.01 -11.53 42.87
N LYS A 162 43.17 -10.58 43.30
CA LYS A 162 43.55 -9.52 44.23
C LYS A 162 43.89 -10.05 45.62
N GLN A 163 43.08 -10.97 46.17
CA GLN A 163 43.35 -11.61 47.46
C GLN A 163 44.63 -12.44 47.42
N ASP A 164 44.81 -13.27 46.39
CA ASP A 164 46.00 -14.08 46.17
C ASP A 164 47.25 -13.19 46.06
N LEU A 165 47.17 -12.05 45.38
CA LEU A 165 48.27 -11.08 45.28
C LEU A 165 48.62 -10.49 46.65
N VAL A 166 47.62 -10.10 47.46
CA VAL A 166 47.84 -9.56 48.81
C VAL A 166 48.43 -10.62 49.74
N GLU A 167 47.91 -11.85 49.72
CA GLU A 167 48.43 -12.96 50.54
C GLU A 167 49.86 -13.31 50.18
N GLU A 168 50.19 -13.40 48.89
CA GLU A 168 51.53 -13.78 48.46
C GLU A 168 52.55 -12.66 48.72
N THR A 169 52.15 -11.40 48.57
CA THR A 169 52.99 -10.25 48.94
C THR A 169 53.23 -10.19 50.45
N GLN A 170 52.24 -10.59 51.26
CA GLN A 170 52.36 -10.70 52.72
C GLN A 170 53.28 -11.87 53.16
N ARG A 171 53.26 -13.01 52.45
CA ARG A 171 54.21 -14.11 52.68
C ARG A 171 55.65 -13.75 52.28
N ALA A 172 55.80 -12.95 51.22
CA ALA A 172 57.09 -12.59 50.64
C ALA A 172 57.83 -11.47 51.39
N ASN A 173 57.15 -10.63 52.19
CA ASN A 173 57.77 -9.47 52.82
C ASN A 173 57.31 -9.26 54.27
N LEU A 174 58.22 -9.54 55.22
CA LEU A 174 57.97 -9.39 56.67
C LEU A 174 57.95 -7.91 57.14
N TRP A 175 58.28 -6.92 56.29
CA TRP A 175 58.68 -5.58 56.74
C TRP A 175 58.32 -4.38 55.82
N SER A 176 57.43 -4.53 54.83
CA SER A 176 56.94 -3.38 54.03
C SER A 176 55.50 -3.03 54.38
N ASN A 177 55.13 -1.76 54.29
CA ASN A 177 53.79 -1.20 54.62
C ASN A 177 52.64 -1.88 53.83
N ILE A 178 52.15 -3.02 54.35
CA ILE A 178 51.05 -3.83 53.79
C ILE A 178 49.72 -3.05 53.81
N ASN A 179 49.61 -2.03 54.65
CA ASN A 179 48.39 -1.24 54.86
C ASN A 179 47.89 -0.54 53.58
N GLN A 180 48.78 -0.09 52.68
CA GLN A 180 48.36 0.54 51.42
C GLN A 180 47.79 -0.48 50.43
N LEU A 181 48.38 -1.67 50.32
CA LEU A 181 47.85 -2.76 49.49
C LEU A 181 46.53 -3.32 50.04
N LYS A 182 46.42 -3.42 51.37
CA LYS A 182 45.18 -3.84 52.05
C LYS A 182 44.06 -2.80 51.90
N GLN A 183 44.39 -1.51 52.00
CA GLN A 183 43.47 -0.41 51.69
C GLN A 183 43.07 -0.40 50.22
N LEU A 184 44.01 -0.57 49.29
CA LEU A 184 43.73 -0.63 47.85
C LEU A 184 42.80 -1.82 47.54
N ALA A 185 43.02 -2.96 48.18
CA ALA A 185 42.18 -4.15 48.07
C ALA A 185 40.79 -3.98 48.70
N GLN A 186 40.65 -3.21 49.78
CA GLN A 186 39.35 -2.92 50.39
C GLN A 186 38.56 -1.82 49.66
N LEU A 187 39.22 -0.81 49.09
CA LEU A 187 38.54 0.28 48.38
C LEU A 187 38.09 -0.08 46.97
N THR A 188 38.74 -1.04 46.31
CA THR A 188 38.41 -1.44 44.94
C THR A 188 37.44 -2.63 44.91
N ASN A 189 36.26 -2.47 45.50
CA ASN A 189 35.16 -3.41 45.25
C ASN A 189 34.48 -2.99 43.95
N VAL A 190 34.71 -3.75 42.89
CA VAL A 190 34.16 -3.44 41.55
C VAL A 190 32.71 -3.92 41.51
N ASP A 191 31.79 -3.02 41.85
CA ASP A 191 30.35 -3.23 41.65
C ASP A 191 29.95 -2.75 40.25
N VAL A 192 29.24 -3.61 39.54
CA VAL A 192 28.86 -3.41 38.14
C VAL A 192 27.32 -3.51 37.99
N SER A 193 26.60 -3.42 39.12
CA SER A 193 25.14 -3.43 39.24
C SER A 193 24.45 -2.29 38.47
N GLU A 194 25.03 -1.09 38.45
CA GLU A 194 24.43 0.06 37.76
C GLU A 194 24.48 -0.08 36.24
N VAL A 195 25.57 -0.63 35.70
CA VAL A 195 25.70 -0.93 34.26
C VAL A 195 24.64 -1.94 33.84
N ARG A 196 24.35 -2.95 34.69
CA ARG A 196 23.30 -3.94 34.47
C ARG A 196 21.91 -3.28 34.34
N VAL A 197 21.58 -2.36 35.25
CA VAL A 197 20.26 -1.70 35.27
C VAL A 197 20.07 -0.81 34.04
N ARG A 198 21.07 0.02 33.70
CA ARG A 198 21.05 0.89 32.51
C ARG A 198 20.84 0.11 31.21
N PHE A 199 21.51 -1.04 31.08
CA PHE A 199 21.42 -1.86 29.87
C PHE A 199 20.05 -2.53 29.72
N MET A 200 19.48 -3.06 30.81
CA MET A 200 18.14 -3.65 30.79
C MET A 200 17.04 -2.61 30.52
N GLU A 201 17.17 -1.40 31.07
CA GLU A 201 16.23 -0.30 30.84
C GLU A 201 16.20 0.13 29.37
N MET A 202 17.38 0.33 28.75
CA MET A 202 17.48 0.75 27.36
C MET A 202 16.87 -0.27 26.39
N ILE A 203 17.05 -1.56 26.67
CA ILE A 203 16.52 -2.65 25.84
C ILE A 203 14.99 -2.81 26.04
N GLY A 204 14.50 -2.68 27.27
CA GLY A 204 13.06 -2.73 27.56
C GLY A 204 12.27 -1.63 26.85
N GLN A 205 12.85 -0.43 26.73
CA GLN A 205 12.24 0.69 26.00
C GLN A 205 12.08 0.41 24.50
N ILE A 206 13.03 -0.30 23.87
CA ILE A 206 12.96 -0.63 22.43
C ILE A 206 11.78 -1.58 22.17
N GLU A 207 11.64 -2.65 22.96
CA GLU A 207 10.59 -3.66 22.80
C GLU A 207 9.17 -3.09 23.03
N GLN A 208 9.01 -2.29 24.09
CA GLN A 208 7.73 -1.69 24.45
C GLN A 208 7.22 -0.70 23.38
N ASN A 209 8.14 0.07 22.78
CA ASN A 209 7.81 1.01 21.70
C ASN A 209 7.32 0.30 20.44
N PHE A 210 7.81 -0.90 20.13
CA PHE A 210 7.34 -1.69 18.98
C PHE A 210 5.97 -2.34 19.22
N SER A 211 5.76 -2.92 20.40
CA SER A 211 4.52 -3.66 20.72
C SER A 211 3.30 -2.73 20.86
N HIS A 212 3.45 -1.62 21.60
CA HIS A 212 2.36 -0.66 21.81
C HIS A 212 1.93 0.03 20.50
N THR A 213 2.89 0.33 19.62
CA THR A 213 2.62 0.94 18.31
C THR A 213 1.85 -0.01 17.38
N LYS A 214 2.10 -1.32 17.44
CA LYS A 214 1.42 -2.33 16.59
C LYS A 214 -0.09 -2.39 16.81
N GLY A 215 -0.52 -2.51 18.06
CA GLY A 215 -1.95 -2.66 18.39
C GLY A 215 -2.80 -1.43 18.07
N LEU A 216 -2.22 -0.24 18.29
CA LEU A 216 -2.86 1.03 17.94
C LEU A 216 -2.91 1.25 16.43
N LEU A 217 -1.83 0.92 15.72
CA LEU A 217 -1.74 1.07 14.27
C LEU A 217 -2.78 0.18 13.56
N GLN A 218 -2.95 -1.07 14.00
CA GLN A 218 -3.90 -2.01 13.40
C GLN A 218 -5.35 -1.54 13.57
N LYS A 219 -5.74 -1.01 14.73
CA LYS A 219 -7.09 -0.47 14.96
C LYS A 219 -7.34 0.82 14.17
N CYS A 220 -6.38 1.75 14.19
CA CYS A 220 -6.49 3.04 13.51
C CYS A 220 -6.58 2.89 11.98
N LEU A 221 -5.73 2.02 11.40
CA LEU A 221 -5.72 1.76 9.95
C LEU A 221 -6.99 1.05 9.48
N LEU A 222 -7.51 0.10 10.27
CA LEU A 222 -8.72 -0.62 9.91
C LEU A 222 -9.92 0.35 9.90
N LEU A 223 -10.04 1.24 10.89
CA LEU A 223 -11.04 2.31 10.89
C LEU A 223 -10.86 3.28 9.72
N SER A 224 -9.61 3.69 9.43
CA SER A 224 -9.29 4.57 8.30
C SER A 224 -9.72 3.98 6.96
N ASN A 225 -9.49 2.68 6.73
CA ASN A 225 -9.92 1.99 5.51
C ASN A 225 -11.45 2.02 5.31
N ARG A 226 -12.21 1.86 6.42
CA ARG A 226 -13.68 1.92 6.39
C ARG A 226 -14.17 3.30 5.99
N ILE A 227 -13.59 4.35 6.58
CA ILE A 227 -13.90 5.74 6.26
C ILE A 227 -13.52 6.04 4.80
N LEU A 228 -12.37 5.56 4.33
CA LEU A 228 -11.92 5.77 2.96
C LEU A 228 -12.83 5.11 1.93
N ALA A 229 -13.37 3.92 2.23
CA ALA A 229 -14.38 3.27 1.40
C ALA A 229 -15.69 4.10 1.31
N ALA A 230 -16.14 4.69 2.43
CA ALA A 230 -17.30 5.59 2.46
C ALA A 230 -17.08 6.82 1.58
N LEU A 231 -15.95 7.49 1.80
CA LEU A 231 -15.55 8.68 1.04
C LEU A 231 -15.43 8.37 -0.44
N PHE A 232 -14.93 7.19 -0.80
CA PHE A 232 -14.84 6.76 -2.18
C PHE A 232 -16.22 6.62 -2.84
N VAL A 233 -17.19 5.97 -2.19
CA VAL A 233 -18.56 5.88 -2.71
C VAL A 233 -19.17 7.26 -2.89
N ALA A 234 -19.00 8.16 -1.91
CA ALA A 234 -19.47 9.54 -2.00
C ALA A 234 -18.82 10.29 -3.17
N LEU A 235 -17.51 10.15 -3.37
CA LEU A 235 -16.77 10.74 -4.49
C LEU A 235 -17.25 10.19 -5.85
N LEU A 236 -17.56 8.90 -5.96
CA LEU A 236 -18.10 8.33 -7.19
C LEU A 236 -19.46 8.93 -7.54
N VAL A 237 -20.35 9.07 -6.57
CA VAL A 237 -21.68 9.69 -6.78
C VAL A 237 -21.51 11.17 -7.16
N PHE A 238 -20.63 11.89 -6.47
CA PHE A 238 -20.34 13.30 -6.76
C PHE A 238 -19.76 13.50 -8.18
N GLU A 239 -18.79 12.69 -8.57
CA GLU A 239 -18.23 12.71 -9.94
C GLU A 239 -19.28 12.36 -11.00
N SER A 240 -20.18 11.42 -10.69
CA SER A 240 -21.30 11.08 -11.56
C SER A 240 -22.26 12.26 -11.75
N LEU A 241 -22.54 13.01 -10.69
CA LEU A 241 -23.35 14.24 -10.73
C LEU A 241 -22.66 15.35 -11.53
N LEU A 242 -21.36 15.59 -11.30
CA LEU A 242 -20.59 16.58 -12.04
C LEU A 242 -20.51 16.24 -13.53
N TYR A 243 -20.29 14.96 -13.85
CA TYR A 243 -20.29 14.48 -15.22
C TYR A 243 -21.64 14.75 -15.89
N LEU A 244 -22.74 14.41 -15.23
CA LEU A 244 -24.09 14.66 -15.76
C LEU A 244 -24.34 16.15 -15.96
N LYS A 245 -23.99 16.99 -14.98
CA LYS A 245 -24.12 18.44 -15.05
C LYS A 245 -23.37 19.00 -16.26
N SER A 246 -22.12 18.58 -16.47
CA SER A 246 -21.29 19.02 -17.59
C SER A 246 -21.82 18.56 -18.95
N TYR A 247 -22.36 17.33 -19.00
CA TYR A 247 -23.02 16.77 -20.18
C TYR A 247 -24.28 17.56 -20.58
N LEU A 248 -25.09 17.96 -19.61
CA LEU A 248 -26.31 18.73 -19.84
C LEU A 248 -26.03 20.21 -20.13
N SER A 249 -25.00 20.80 -19.53
CA SER A 249 -24.72 22.23 -19.66
C SER A 249 -24.01 22.62 -20.97
N SER A 250 -23.27 21.71 -21.61
CA SER A 250 -22.44 22.05 -22.76
C SER A 250 -22.71 21.18 -23.99
N VAL A 251 -23.11 21.81 -25.09
CA VAL A 251 -23.30 21.14 -26.39
C VAL A 251 -21.95 20.67 -26.97
N GLN A 252 -20.85 21.31 -26.56
CA GLN A 252 -19.47 20.98 -26.97
C GLN A 252 -18.79 19.94 -26.08
N PHE A 253 -19.48 19.35 -25.09
CA PHE A 253 -18.90 18.41 -24.13
C PHE A 253 -18.11 17.27 -24.80
N GLY A 254 -16.80 17.20 -24.60
CA GLY A 254 -15.96 16.15 -25.20
C GLY A 254 -15.63 16.32 -26.68
N SER A 255 -16.07 17.40 -27.34
CA SER A 255 -15.60 17.81 -28.66
C SER A 255 -14.40 18.74 -28.51
N SER A 256 -13.25 18.20 -28.15
CA SER A 256 -12.02 18.98 -28.11
C SER A 256 -11.80 19.61 -29.49
N SER A 257 -11.90 20.94 -29.58
CA SER A 257 -11.76 21.74 -30.80
C SER A 257 -10.47 21.44 -31.61
N LYS A 258 -9.51 20.74 -31.01
CA LYS A 258 -8.24 20.30 -31.58
C LYS A 258 -8.35 19.12 -32.57
N GLU A 259 -9.43 18.34 -32.56
CA GLU A 259 -9.54 17.16 -33.43
C GLU A 259 -9.79 17.49 -34.90
N LEU A 260 -10.39 18.64 -35.21
CA LEU A 260 -10.68 18.99 -36.60
C LEU A 260 -9.52 19.76 -37.25
N HIS A 261 -8.75 20.53 -36.48
CA HIS A 261 -7.58 21.25 -36.99
C HIS A 261 -6.39 20.32 -37.31
N LYS A 262 -6.29 19.14 -36.68
CA LYS A 262 -5.27 18.14 -37.04
C LYS A 262 -5.66 17.27 -38.23
N GLU A 263 -6.95 17.06 -38.46
CA GLU A 263 -7.45 16.26 -39.59
C GLU A 263 -7.53 17.07 -40.89
N SER A 264 -7.60 18.41 -40.81
CA SER A 264 -7.46 19.31 -41.97
C SER A 264 -6.01 19.56 -42.41
N ALA A 265 -5.03 19.25 -41.58
CA ALA A 265 -3.60 19.51 -41.85
C ALA A 265 -2.85 18.30 -42.46
N GLY A 266 -3.50 17.14 -42.61
CA GLY A 266 -2.84 15.94 -43.12
C GLY A 266 -3.83 14.88 -43.57
N ASP A 267 -4.45 15.09 -44.73
CA ASP A 267 -4.62 14.04 -45.74
C ASP A 267 -5.35 14.60 -46.98
N SER A 268 -4.55 14.91 -47.99
CA SER A 268 -5.01 15.10 -49.36
C SER A 268 -5.26 13.73 -49.99
N ALA A 269 -6.49 13.20 -49.91
CA ALA A 269 -7.16 12.42 -50.98
C ALA A 269 -8.38 11.62 -50.48
N ALA A 270 -9.53 11.93 -51.08
CA ALA A 270 -10.65 11.03 -51.44
C ALA A 270 -11.14 9.93 -50.47
N ARG A 271 -12.30 10.16 -49.82
CA ARG A 271 -13.58 9.44 -50.03
C ARG A 271 -14.60 9.77 -48.92
N PRO A 272 -15.90 9.96 -49.24
CA PRO A 272 -16.93 10.19 -48.23
C PRO A 272 -17.30 8.86 -47.57
N ARG A 273 -17.00 8.70 -46.26
CA ARG A 273 -17.42 7.53 -45.48
C ARG A 273 -18.81 7.78 -44.89
N CYS A 274 -19.78 6.94 -45.28
CA CYS A 274 -21.14 6.90 -44.72
C CYS A 274 -21.16 6.70 -43.19
N PRO A 275 -22.18 7.21 -42.47
CA PRO A 275 -22.23 7.22 -41.02
C PRO A 275 -22.90 5.95 -40.48
N VAL A 276 -22.16 4.85 -40.41
CA VAL A 276 -22.51 3.73 -39.50
C VAL A 276 -21.22 3.27 -38.84
N SER A 277 -20.86 3.96 -37.76
CA SER A 277 -19.65 3.66 -37.00
C SER A 277 -19.89 2.45 -36.10
N TYR A 278 -19.48 1.27 -36.57
CA TYR A 278 -19.15 0.14 -35.71
C TYR A 278 -18.17 0.60 -34.61
N PRO A 279 -18.22 0.05 -33.38
CA PRO A 279 -17.35 0.50 -32.30
C PRO A 279 -15.89 0.23 -32.69
N ARG A 280 -15.17 1.27 -33.14
CA ARG A 280 -13.72 1.19 -33.35
C ARG A 280 -13.07 0.88 -32.01
N CYS A 281 -12.62 -0.36 -31.88
CA CYS A 281 -11.76 -0.88 -30.82
C CYS A 281 -10.33 -0.33 -30.99
N GLY A 282 -10.20 0.99 -31.13
CA GLY A 282 -8.94 1.69 -31.31
C GLY A 282 -8.84 2.85 -30.33
N ILE A 283 -7.72 2.92 -29.62
CA ILE A 283 -7.36 4.04 -28.75
C ILE A 283 -6.91 5.19 -29.65
N ARG A 284 -7.56 6.36 -29.58
CA ARG A 284 -7.23 7.50 -30.43
C ARG A 284 -5.88 8.11 -29.99
N SER A 285 -5.12 8.71 -30.91
CA SER A 285 -3.77 9.25 -30.63
C SER A 285 -3.68 10.16 -29.39
N HIS A 286 -4.70 10.98 -29.13
CA HIS A 286 -4.76 11.86 -27.96
C HIS A 286 -5.10 11.11 -26.65
N GLU A 287 -5.82 9.99 -26.72
CA GLU A 287 -6.12 9.12 -25.57
C GLU A 287 -4.87 8.31 -25.15
N ARG A 288 -3.90 8.14 -26.07
CA ARG A 288 -2.65 7.41 -25.83
C ARG A 288 -1.75 8.09 -24.80
N SER A 289 -1.57 9.41 -24.84
CA SER A 289 -0.69 10.10 -23.89
C SER A 289 -1.23 10.07 -22.46
N SER A 290 -2.54 10.26 -22.27
CA SER A 290 -3.15 10.16 -20.94
C SER A 290 -3.11 8.73 -20.39
N CYS A 291 -3.23 7.72 -21.26
CA CYS A 291 -3.07 6.31 -20.91
C CYS A 291 -1.63 6.00 -20.47
N VAL A 292 -0.62 6.47 -21.22
CA VAL A 292 0.80 6.27 -20.89
C VAL A 292 1.16 6.90 -19.56
N ILE A 293 0.71 8.14 -19.28
CA ILE A 293 0.95 8.79 -17.98
C ILE A 293 0.29 7.98 -16.86
N ALA A 294 -0.95 7.52 -17.06
CA ALA A 294 -1.64 6.71 -16.07
C ALA A 294 -0.91 5.37 -15.82
N LEU A 295 -0.45 4.71 -16.88
CA LEU A 295 0.32 3.47 -16.80
C LEU A 295 1.63 3.67 -16.03
N LEU A 296 2.36 4.76 -16.31
CA LEU A 296 3.61 5.09 -15.63
C LEU A 296 3.39 5.31 -14.13
N VAL A 297 2.38 6.11 -13.75
CA VAL A 297 2.05 6.35 -12.33
C VAL A 297 1.72 5.03 -11.62
N VAL A 298 0.88 4.20 -12.24
CA VAL A 298 0.48 2.90 -11.70
C VAL A 298 1.70 1.98 -11.52
N THR A 299 2.59 1.98 -12.51
CA THR A 299 3.83 1.18 -12.47
C THR A 299 4.74 1.63 -11.35
N LEU A 300 4.89 2.94 -11.09
CA LEU A 300 5.70 3.44 -9.97
C LEU A 300 5.16 3.00 -8.61
N TYR A 301 3.84 3.07 -8.38
CA TYR A 301 3.25 2.59 -7.14
C TYR A 301 3.46 1.08 -6.95
N PHE A 302 3.31 0.29 -8.02
CA PHE A 302 3.51 -1.15 -7.94
C PHE A 302 4.96 -1.56 -7.81
N LEU A 303 5.90 -0.79 -8.39
CA LEU A 303 7.31 -0.96 -8.14
C LEU A 303 7.61 -0.76 -6.64
N ALA A 304 7.12 0.32 -6.03
CA ALA A 304 7.29 0.57 -4.60
C ALA A 304 6.71 -0.58 -3.74
N ILE A 305 5.47 -1.01 -4.01
CA ILE A 305 4.83 -2.13 -3.30
C ILE A 305 5.65 -3.42 -3.44
N THR A 306 6.08 -3.74 -4.66
CA THR A 306 6.85 -4.96 -4.95
C THR A 306 8.20 -4.92 -4.23
N LEU A 307 8.89 -3.77 -4.23
CA LEU A 307 10.14 -3.59 -3.50
C LEU A 307 9.95 -3.80 -1.99
N THR A 308 8.87 -3.30 -1.40
CA THR A 308 8.58 -3.54 0.02
C THR A 308 8.27 -5.01 0.32
N VAL A 309 7.54 -5.70 -0.56
CA VAL A 309 7.30 -7.15 -0.41
C VAL A 309 8.60 -7.94 -0.53
N ILE A 310 9.45 -7.61 -1.51
CA ILE A 310 10.77 -8.23 -1.66
C ILE A 310 11.60 -8.00 -0.40
N LEU A 311 11.57 -6.78 0.16
CA LEU A 311 12.26 -6.47 1.41
C LEU A 311 11.79 -7.38 2.56
N ASP A 312 10.50 -7.67 2.68
CA ASP A 312 9.97 -8.61 3.69
C ASP A 312 10.54 -10.02 3.51
N TYR A 313 10.59 -10.53 2.27
CA TYR A 313 11.24 -11.82 1.99
C TYR A 313 12.73 -11.81 2.32
N VAL A 314 13.44 -10.73 1.98
CA VAL A 314 14.87 -10.58 2.28
C VAL A 314 15.09 -10.55 3.78
N VAL A 315 14.33 -9.74 4.52
CA VAL A 315 14.42 -9.66 5.99
C VAL A 315 14.14 -11.02 6.62
N TYR A 316 13.05 -11.68 6.23
CA TYR A 316 12.74 -13.03 6.70
C TYR A 316 13.90 -14.01 6.45
N ARG A 317 14.47 -14.04 5.24
CA ARG A 317 15.59 -14.94 4.91
C ARG A 317 16.86 -14.61 5.69
N VAL A 318 17.19 -13.34 5.86
CA VAL A 318 18.35 -12.92 6.64
C VAL A 318 18.17 -13.33 8.10
N VAL A 319 17.00 -13.10 8.69
CA VAL A 319 16.70 -13.49 10.08
C VAL A 319 16.75 -15.01 10.24
N ASP A 320 16.13 -15.76 9.34
CA ASP A 320 16.13 -17.24 9.33
C ASP A 320 17.53 -17.83 9.24
N LEU A 321 18.43 -17.20 8.47
CA LEU A 321 19.84 -17.61 8.36
C LEU A 321 20.68 -17.26 9.60
N ILE A 322 20.45 -16.09 10.18
CA ILE A 322 21.23 -15.60 11.33
C ILE A 322 20.77 -16.27 12.64
N LEU A 323 19.49 -16.66 12.72
CA LEU A 323 18.87 -17.18 13.93
C LEU A 323 19.62 -18.39 14.55
N PRO A 324 19.98 -19.45 13.80
CA PRO A 324 20.78 -20.55 14.34
C PRO A 324 22.15 -20.09 14.84
N TRP A 325 22.83 -19.20 14.11
CA TRP A 325 24.16 -18.70 14.49
C TRP A 325 24.12 -17.86 15.78
N LEU A 326 23.05 -17.09 16.00
CA LEU A 326 22.88 -16.32 17.25
C LEU A 326 22.54 -17.22 18.45
N LEU A 327 21.82 -18.32 18.23
CA LEU A 327 21.46 -19.27 19.28
C LEU A 327 22.64 -20.19 19.66
N ASP A 328 23.50 -20.55 18.70
CA ASP A 328 24.65 -21.43 18.91
C ASP A 328 25.97 -20.67 19.19
N PHE A 329 25.90 -19.46 19.77
CA PHE A 329 27.10 -18.67 20.03
C PHE A 329 28.01 -19.39 21.05
N PRO A 330 29.24 -19.78 20.68
CA PRO A 330 30.05 -20.66 21.51
C PRO A 330 30.53 -19.95 22.78
N SER A 331 30.54 -20.70 23.88
CA SER A 331 31.13 -20.24 25.13
C SER A 331 32.63 -20.01 24.96
N THR A 332 33.07 -18.76 25.06
CA THR A 332 34.49 -18.43 25.02
C THR A 332 35.06 -18.46 26.43
N SER A 333 36.32 -18.87 26.59
CA SER A 333 37.04 -18.78 27.87
C SER A 333 38.15 -17.77 27.75
N ALA A 334 38.28 -16.87 28.71
CA ALA A 334 39.44 -15.99 28.83
C ALA A 334 40.32 -16.43 30.00
N ILE A 335 41.61 -16.23 29.83
CA ILE A 335 42.63 -16.56 30.82
C ILE A 335 43.28 -15.25 31.23
N PHE A 336 43.14 -14.89 32.49
CA PHE A 336 43.86 -13.77 33.09
C PHE A 336 45.19 -14.29 33.63
N ASP A 337 46.28 -13.99 32.93
CA ASP A 337 47.64 -14.37 33.33
C ASP A 337 48.26 -13.24 34.15
N VAL A 338 48.38 -13.44 35.47
CA VAL A 338 49.04 -12.49 36.36
C VAL A 338 50.48 -12.94 36.55
N ARG A 339 51.41 -12.14 36.04
CA ARG A 339 52.84 -12.26 36.29
C ARG A 339 53.32 -11.07 37.09
N TYR A 340 53.92 -11.35 38.24
CA TYR A 340 54.51 -10.31 39.07
C TYR A 340 55.90 -10.74 39.51
N GLU A 341 56.87 -9.87 39.28
CA GLU A 341 58.25 -10.02 39.76
C GLU A 341 58.47 -9.03 40.90
N LEU A 342 58.55 -9.54 42.12
CA LEU A 342 58.91 -8.75 43.29
C LEU A 342 60.42 -8.72 43.43
N LYS A 343 61.00 -7.53 43.33
CA LYS A 343 62.37 -7.26 43.77
C LYS A 343 62.32 -6.75 45.21
N THR A 344 62.39 -7.66 46.17
CA THR A 344 62.53 -7.28 47.57
C THR A 344 63.95 -6.80 47.82
N PHE A 345 64.11 -5.58 48.32
CA PHE A 345 65.39 -5.00 48.73
C PHE A 345 65.33 -4.78 50.24
N ALA A 346 66.21 -5.46 50.98
CA ALA A 346 66.36 -5.33 52.42
C ALA A 346 67.66 -4.56 52.72
N PRO A 347 67.60 -3.23 52.94
CA PRO A 347 68.79 -2.38 53.03
C PRO A 347 69.74 -2.80 54.16
N PHE A 348 69.16 -3.31 55.26
CA PHE A 348 69.91 -3.69 56.47
C PHE A 348 70.82 -4.90 56.27
N LEU A 349 70.49 -5.81 55.33
CA LEU A 349 71.30 -6.99 55.02
C LEU A 349 72.57 -6.66 54.21
N CYS A 350 72.69 -5.45 53.67
CA CYS A 350 73.88 -4.98 52.96
C CYS A 350 74.80 -4.08 53.81
N LEU A 351 74.61 -4.01 55.13
CA LEU A 351 75.61 -3.45 56.05
C LEU A 351 76.87 -4.35 56.16
N ILE A 352 76.78 -5.63 55.79
CA ILE A 352 77.92 -6.57 55.76
C ILE A 352 78.15 -6.96 54.29
N PRO A 353 79.28 -6.55 53.66
CA PRO A 353 79.52 -6.76 52.22
C PRO A 353 79.47 -8.23 51.77
N SER A 354 79.84 -9.17 52.64
CA SER A 354 79.83 -10.61 52.37
C SER A 354 78.44 -11.27 52.46
N ALA A 355 77.47 -10.61 53.12
CA ALA A 355 76.10 -11.10 53.28
C ALA A 355 75.15 -10.57 52.18
N CYS A 356 75.57 -9.53 51.45
CA CYS A 356 74.84 -8.99 50.31
C CYS A 356 75.04 -9.91 49.09
N ARG A 357 74.47 -11.13 49.13
CA ARG A 357 74.52 -12.10 48.02
C ARG A 357 73.18 -12.18 47.29
N ASN A 358 73.27 -12.18 45.97
CA ASN A 358 72.26 -12.34 44.91
C ASN A 358 70.84 -12.72 45.36
N TRP A 359 69.96 -11.74 45.24
CA TRP A 359 68.52 -11.81 45.43
C TRP A 359 67.89 -12.72 44.37
N LYS A 360 67.09 -13.72 44.80
CA LYS A 360 66.21 -14.43 43.87
C LYS A 360 64.93 -13.61 43.71
N PRO A 361 64.56 -13.18 42.48
CA PRO A 361 63.26 -12.57 42.25
C PRO A 361 62.18 -13.58 42.63
N ILE A 362 61.19 -13.13 43.42
CA ILE A 362 60.01 -13.93 43.68
C ILE A 362 59.11 -13.77 42.46
N ASN A 363 59.05 -14.83 41.65
CA ASN A 363 58.25 -14.88 40.44
C ASN A 363 56.89 -15.48 40.78
N PHE A 364 55.87 -14.65 40.87
CA PHE A 364 54.49 -15.11 41.00
C PHE A 364 53.87 -15.21 39.60
N HIS A 365 53.43 -16.42 39.25
CA HIS A 365 52.74 -16.68 37.99
C HIS A 365 51.50 -17.51 38.30
N ARG A 366 50.31 -16.91 38.13
CA ARG A 366 49.05 -17.63 38.30
C ARG A 366 48.09 -17.27 37.18
N LYS A 367 47.48 -18.30 36.60
CA LYS A 367 46.48 -18.19 35.55
C LYS A 367 45.10 -18.36 36.15
N TYR A 368 44.23 -17.38 35.98
CA TYR A 368 42.84 -17.45 36.38
C TYR A 368 41.99 -17.69 35.14
N MET A 369 41.28 -18.82 35.10
CA MET A 369 40.37 -19.15 34.01
C MET A 369 38.99 -18.60 34.31
N TRP A 370 38.35 -18.03 33.30
CA TRP A 370 36.97 -17.59 33.37
C TRP A 370 36.25 -17.94 32.08
N THR A 371 35.11 -18.61 32.21
CA THR A 371 34.25 -19.03 31.10
C THR A 371 33.09 -18.05 30.92
N TYR A 372 32.90 -17.61 29.69
CA TYR A 372 31.82 -16.75 29.25
C TYR A 372 30.76 -17.63 28.61
N ASN A 373 29.59 -17.70 29.24
CA ASN A 373 28.43 -18.34 28.64
C ASN A 373 27.43 -17.25 28.26
N PRO A 374 27.35 -16.86 26.97
CA PRO A 374 26.10 -16.32 26.47
C PRO A 374 25.11 -17.48 26.56
N GLU A 375 24.05 -17.36 27.34
CA GLU A 375 23.05 -18.42 27.50
C GLU A 375 21.77 -18.00 26.73
N PRO A 376 21.79 -17.96 25.38
CA PRO A 376 20.65 -17.52 24.57
C PRO A 376 19.53 -18.57 24.50
N SER A 377 19.79 -19.81 24.94
CA SER A 377 18.91 -20.97 24.84
C SER A 377 17.59 -20.86 25.60
N LEU A 378 17.45 -19.87 26.50
CA LEU A 378 16.18 -19.58 27.18
C LEU A 378 15.23 -18.67 26.37
N CYS A 379 15.66 -18.16 25.21
CA CYS A 379 14.82 -17.28 24.41
C CYS A 379 14.19 -18.00 23.22
N GLU A 380 12.91 -18.31 23.37
CA GLU A 380 12.06 -18.80 22.30
C GLU A 380 11.80 -17.65 21.30
N ALA A 381 12.38 -17.77 20.11
CA ALA A 381 12.31 -16.74 19.09
C ALA A 381 12.21 -17.41 17.70
N THR A 382 11.13 -17.12 16.97
CA THR A 382 10.85 -17.73 15.66
C THR A 382 10.57 -16.64 14.62
N ALA A 383 11.23 -16.73 13.46
CA ALA A 383 10.96 -15.85 12.34
C ALA A 383 9.53 -16.04 11.78
N SER A 384 8.89 -14.95 11.40
CA SER A 384 7.54 -14.94 10.82
C SER A 384 7.62 -14.91 9.28
N PRO A 385 7.17 -15.98 8.59
CA PRO A 385 7.24 -16.03 7.13
C PRO A 385 6.22 -15.09 6.48
N PRO A 386 6.54 -14.47 5.33
CA PRO A 386 5.60 -13.64 4.59
C PRO A 386 4.39 -14.43 4.10
N SER A 387 3.19 -13.85 4.25
CA SER A 387 1.93 -14.50 3.86
C SER A 387 1.77 -14.56 2.34
N ARG A 388 1.65 -15.80 1.80
CA ARG A 388 1.35 -16.04 0.38
C ARG A 388 0.02 -15.41 -0.05
N GLY A 389 -1.00 -15.47 0.80
CA GLY A 389 -2.32 -14.91 0.52
C GLY A 389 -2.29 -13.39 0.30
N VAL A 390 -1.49 -12.68 1.12
CA VAL A 390 -1.29 -11.22 0.99
C VAL A 390 -0.57 -10.89 -0.32
N CYS A 391 0.43 -11.68 -0.72
CA CYS A 391 1.14 -11.50 -1.98
C CYS A 391 0.21 -11.69 -3.19
N VAL A 392 -0.61 -12.74 -3.19
CA VAL A 392 -1.59 -13.00 -4.26
C VAL A 392 -2.63 -11.87 -4.32
N LEU A 393 -3.14 -11.42 -3.18
CA LEU A 393 -4.10 -10.32 -3.11
C LEU A 393 -3.50 -9.03 -3.71
N LEU A 394 -2.28 -8.65 -3.31
CA LEU A 394 -1.58 -7.50 -3.87
C LEU A 394 -1.39 -7.67 -5.38
N GLY A 395 -0.97 -8.84 -5.86
CA GLY A 395 -0.84 -9.13 -7.29
C GLY A 395 -2.17 -8.97 -8.05
N CYS A 396 -3.27 -9.47 -7.50
CA CYS A 396 -4.61 -9.30 -8.08
C CYS A 396 -5.01 -7.81 -8.15
N LEU A 397 -4.81 -7.04 -7.08
CA LEU A 397 -5.07 -5.60 -7.07
C LEU A 397 -4.21 -4.86 -8.10
N CYS A 398 -2.96 -5.32 -8.31
CA CYS A 398 -2.07 -4.80 -9.34
C CYS A 398 -2.67 -4.99 -10.74
N VAL A 399 -2.97 -6.24 -11.09
CA VAL A 399 -3.53 -6.61 -12.39
C VAL A 399 -4.83 -5.85 -12.65
N MET A 400 -5.71 -5.76 -11.65
CA MET A 400 -6.97 -5.01 -11.76
C MET A 400 -6.73 -3.51 -12.02
N SER A 401 -5.76 -2.89 -11.36
CA SER A 401 -5.43 -1.48 -11.57
C SER A 401 -4.89 -1.21 -12.98
N TYR A 402 -4.05 -2.09 -13.53
CA TYR A 402 -3.62 -2.01 -14.93
C TYR A 402 -4.80 -2.19 -15.89
N PHE A 403 -5.68 -3.15 -15.62
CA PHE A 403 -6.87 -3.38 -16.42
C PHE A 403 -7.80 -2.14 -16.44
N LEU A 404 -7.94 -1.45 -15.31
CA LEU A 404 -8.72 -0.20 -15.23
C LEU A 404 -8.17 0.93 -16.11
N VAL A 405 -6.87 0.97 -16.41
CA VAL A 405 -6.31 1.96 -17.34
C VAL A 405 -6.91 1.79 -18.74
N PHE A 406 -7.04 0.54 -19.20
CA PHE A 406 -7.66 0.24 -20.49
C PHE A 406 -9.17 0.41 -20.45
N LEU A 407 -9.82 -0.03 -19.36
CA LEU A 407 -11.25 0.15 -19.18
C LEU A 407 -11.66 1.62 -19.09
N GLU A 408 -10.80 2.53 -18.64
CA GLU A 408 -11.13 3.95 -18.49
C GLU A 408 -11.69 4.57 -19.79
N VAL A 409 -11.13 4.19 -20.95
CA VAL A 409 -11.58 4.67 -22.26
C VAL A 409 -12.99 4.15 -22.55
N TYR A 410 -13.24 2.87 -22.27
CA TYR A 410 -14.55 2.24 -22.49
C TYR A 410 -15.59 2.73 -21.50
N ALA A 411 -15.21 2.93 -20.23
CA ALA A 411 -16.04 3.51 -19.19
C ALA A 411 -16.55 4.89 -19.58
N LYS A 412 -15.67 5.80 -20.04
CA LYS A 412 -16.08 7.13 -20.52
C LYS A 412 -17.00 7.07 -21.73
N ARG A 413 -16.76 6.14 -22.66
CA ARG A 413 -17.67 5.89 -23.80
C ARG A 413 -19.02 5.37 -23.33
N LEU A 414 -19.04 4.47 -22.34
CA LEU A 414 -20.24 3.92 -21.75
C LEU A 414 -21.04 4.99 -21.00
N CYS A 415 -20.41 5.84 -20.18
CA CYS A 415 -21.07 6.98 -19.52
C CYS A 415 -21.76 7.89 -20.53
N ARG A 416 -21.11 8.20 -21.67
CA ARG A 416 -21.75 8.99 -22.75
C ARG A 416 -23.00 8.29 -23.31
N LYS A 417 -22.92 6.97 -23.58
CA LYS A 417 -24.06 6.20 -24.08
C LYS A 417 -25.20 6.16 -23.06
N ILE A 418 -24.89 6.03 -21.77
CA ILE A 418 -25.86 6.11 -20.69
C ILE A 418 -26.54 7.48 -20.71
N CYS A 419 -25.79 8.58 -20.62
CA CYS A 419 -26.38 9.93 -20.70
C CYS A 419 -27.23 10.14 -21.96
N ALA A 420 -26.76 9.68 -23.13
CA ALA A 420 -27.49 9.80 -24.39
C ALA A 420 -28.82 9.02 -24.39
N SER A 421 -28.85 7.84 -23.75
CA SER A 421 -30.09 7.06 -23.63
C SER A 421 -31.13 7.73 -22.73
N PHE A 422 -30.70 8.36 -21.64
CA PHE A 422 -31.57 9.11 -20.72
C PHE A 422 -32.02 10.45 -21.33
N PHE A 423 -31.11 11.21 -21.95
CA PHE A 423 -31.36 12.57 -22.43
C PHE A 423 -31.27 12.66 -23.96
N ARG A 424 -32.22 12.02 -24.65
CA ARG A 424 -32.25 11.93 -26.13
C ARG A 424 -32.29 13.28 -26.83
N GLU A 425 -33.06 14.23 -26.31
CA GLU A 425 -33.18 15.58 -26.90
C GLU A 425 -31.87 16.36 -26.84
N GLN A 426 -31.12 16.21 -25.74
CA GLN A 426 -29.80 16.83 -25.61
C GLN A 426 -28.81 16.21 -26.61
N GLU A 427 -28.87 14.89 -26.82
CA GLU A 427 -28.00 14.23 -27.79
C GLU A 427 -28.33 14.66 -29.23
N LYS A 428 -29.62 14.81 -29.58
CA LYS A 428 -30.02 15.35 -30.89
C LYS A 428 -29.42 16.74 -31.15
N LYS A 429 -29.53 17.66 -30.18
CA LYS A 429 -28.93 19.01 -30.28
C LYS A 429 -27.42 18.96 -30.51
N ARG A 430 -26.73 18.03 -29.87
CA ARG A 430 -25.27 17.83 -30.03
C ARG A 430 -24.91 17.30 -31.42
N MET A 431 -25.66 16.31 -31.91
CA MET A 431 -25.48 15.76 -33.26
C MET A 431 -25.72 16.81 -34.34
N GLU A 432 -26.73 17.68 -34.16
CA GLU A 432 -26.96 18.81 -35.07
C GLU A 432 -25.84 19.84 -35.05
N HIS A 433 -25.32 20.19 -33.86
CA HIS A 433 -24.19 21.10 -33.73
C HIS A 433 -22.93 20.55 -34.42
N LEU A 434 -22.63 19.26 -34.23
CA LEU A 434 -21.53 18.57 -34.90
C LEU A 434 -21.71 18.59 -36.43
N ARG A 435 -22.89 18.24 -36.93
CA ARG A 435 -23.19 18.26 -38.37
C ARG A 435 -23.05 19.66 -38.97
N LYS A 436 -23.47 20.71 -38.24
CA LYS A 436 -23.28 22.11 -38.65
C LYS A 436 -21.79 22.50 -38.69
N LYS A 437 -20.99 22.04 -37.73
CA LYS A 437 -19.54 22.29 -37.68
C LYS A 437 -18.80 21.57 -38.82
N GLU A 438 -19.14 20.31 -39.10
CA GLU A 438 -18.57 19.55 -40.23
C GLU A 438 -18.87 20.22 -41.57
N LYS A 439 -20.12 20.65 -41.79
CA LYS A 439 -20.49 21.42 -42.99
C LYS A 439 -19.68 22.71 -43.12
N LYS A 440 -19.53 23.48 -42.03
CA LYS A 440 -18.75 24.73 -42.04
C LYS A 440 -17.29 24.49 -42.41
N VAL A 441 -16.66 23.43 -41.87
CA VAL A 441 -15.27 23.09 -42.21
C VAL A 441 -15.16 22.62 -43.65
N PHE A 442 -16.07 21.78 -44.13
CA PHE A 442 -16.10 21.38 -45.53
C PHE A 442 -16.20 22.58 -46.47
N THR A 443 -17.06 23.56 -46.17
CA THR A 443 -17.18 24.80 -46.96
C THR A 443 -15.88 25.62 -46.96
N ILE A 444 -15.22 25.77 -45.80
CA ILE A 444 -13.93 26.50 -45.72
C ILE A 444 -12.87 25.80 -46.58
N THR A 445 -12.73 24.47 -46.45
CA THR A 445 -11.73 23.69 -47.20
C THR A 445 -11.99 23.69 -48.71
N VAL A 446 -13.25 23.80 -49.14
CA VAL A 446 -13.61 23.92 -50.56
C VAL A 446 -13.28 25.33 -51.09
N ASN A 447 -13.61 26.38 -50.33
CA ASN A 447 -13.28 27.76 -50.71
C ASN A 447 -11.77 28.00 -50.78
N GLU A 448 -10.99 27.53 -49.81
CA GLU A 448 -9.52 27.61 -49.86
C GLU A 448 -8.93 26.90 -51.09
N ARG A 449 -9.50 25.76 -51.51
CA ARG A 449 -9.07 25.07 -52.74
C ARG A 449 -9.40 25.85 -54.01
N LEU A 450 -10.52 26.58 -54.03
CA LEU A 450 -10.91 27.40 -55.17
C LEU A 450 -10.04 28.67 -55.28
N ASP A 451 -9.69 29.30 -54.15
CA ASP A 451 -8.81 30.48 -54.12
C ASP A 451 -7.36 30.15 -54.53
N ILE A 452 -6.85 28.96 -54.18
CA ILE A 452 -5.55 28.49 -54.65
C ILE A 452 -5.57 28.22 -56.16
N SER A 453 -6.68 27.71 -56.71
CA SER A 453 -6.78 27.44 -58.15
C SER A 453 -6.90 28.71 -58.99
N SER A 454 -7.48 29.79 -58.45
CA SER A 454 -7.59 31.09 -59.14
C SER A 454 -6.29 31.90 -59.10
N THR A 455 -5.48 31.77 -58.05
CA THR A 455 -4.14 32.42 -57.95
C THR A 455 -3.08 31.73 -58.81
N VAL A 456 -3.13 30.41 -58.98
CA VAL A 456 -2.23 29.70 -59.92
C VAL A 456 -2.57 30.01 -61.38
N GLY A 457 -3.83 30.34 -61.70
CA GLY A 457 -4.26 30.72 -63.05
C GLY A 457 -3.87 32.13 -63.50
N LEU A 458 -3.43 33.01 -62.58
CA LEU A 458 -2.98 34.37 -62.87
C LEU A 458 -1.45 34.51 -63.01
N GLY A 459 -0.69 33.44 -62.76
CA GLY A 459 0.77 33.39 -62.98
C GLY A 459 1.18 32.83 -64.35
N GLN A 460 0.24 32.61 -65.27
CA GLN A 460 0.47 31.97 -66.57
C GLN A 460 -0.12 32.77 -67.75
N ARG A 461 -0.30 34.08 -67.61
CA ARG A 461 -0.59 34.97 -68.74
C ARG A 461 0.48 36.03 -68.92
#